data_AF-A0A6A0AFG8-F1
#
_entry.id   AF-A0A6A0AFG8-F1
#
_cell.length_a   1.000
_cell.length_b   1.000
_cell.length_c   1.000
_cell.angle_alpha   90.00
_cell.angle_beta   90.00
_cell.angle_gamma   90.00
#
_symmetry.space_group_name_H-M   'P 1'
#
loop_
_entity.id
_entity.type
_entity.pdbx_description
1 polymer ?
#
loop_
_entity_poly.entity_id
_entity_poly.type
_entity_poly.pdbx_seq_one_letter_code
_entity_poly.pdbx_strand_id
1 'polypeptide(L)'
;LNPAPQQQAGSDAQLVAWMTAQLQPGGPAGSGDSAINLNFASQYFPEVGLLLATDGALRLPRGLPAAALVTASPPGAFYQDHPVVDDIKVTLEYDLAAPLASPRWLDGYQAFRGLQYHPGLAIIVDVRLMVPGAGTCSPVGWSALPVFEREGPYVAGGMYQLPLFNGVPSRTVLKDMANERDVDAVIVRYLQASDTNADGPWTPGISI
;
A
#
# COMPACT_ATOMS: atom_id res chain seq x y z
N LEU A 1 -29.41 -18.50 -63.31
CA LEU A 1 -29.24 -17.26 -62.51
C LEU A 1 -29.65 -17.61 -61.09
N ASN A 2 -28.70 -17.94 -60.21
CA ASN A 2 -28.98 -18.08 -58.77
C ASN A 2 -29.15 -16.68 -58.18
N PRO A 3 -30.18 -16.42 -57.35
CA PRO A 3 -30.27 -15.14 -56.66
C PRO A 3 -29.16 -15.06 -55.60
N ALA A 4 -28.58 -13.86 -55.46
CA ALA A 4 -27.59 -13.56 -54.43
C ALA A 4 -28.18 -13.82 -53.03
N PRO A 5 -27.38 -14.30 -52.06
CA PRO A 5 -27.86 -14.46 -50.69
C PRO A 5 -28.26 -13.09 -50.14
N GLN A 6 -29.55 -12.95 -49.83
CA GLN A 6 -30.10 -11.81 -49.10
C GLN A 6 -29.40 -11.77 -47.74
N GLN A 7 -28.55 -10.76 -47.53
CA GLN A 7 -28.10 -10.39 -46.19
C GLN A 7 -29.34 -10.00 -45.40
N GLN A 8 -29.81 -10.92 -44.55
CA GLN A 8 -30.84 -10.62 -43.57
C GLN A 8 -30.32 -9.49 -42.67
N ALA A 9 -30.96 -8.34 -42.75
CA ALA A 9 -30.79 -7.27 -41.79
C ALA A 9 -31.21 -7.83 -40.43
N GLY A 10 -30.22 -8.27 -39.65
CA GLY A 10 -30.46 -8.80 -38.32
C GLY A 10 -31.15 -7.73 -37.48
N SER A 11 -32.22 -8.11 -36.78
CA SER A 11 -32.91 -7.19 -35.87
C SER A 11 -31.91 -6.59 -34.87
N ASP A 12 -32.17 -5.38 -34.36
CA ASP A 12 -31.30 -4.72 -33.39
C ASP A 12 -30.97 -5.63 -32.19
N ALA A 13 -31.89 -6.51 -31.80
CA ALA A 13 -31.68 -7.53 -30.77
C ALA A 13 -30.58 -8.56 -31.13
N GLN A 14 -30.49 -8.95 -32.41
CA GLN A 14 -29.43 -9.84 -32.92
C GLN A 14 -28.09 -9.11 -33.01
N LEU A 15 -28.10 -7.82 -33.36
CA LEU A 15 -26.92 -6.95 -33.34
C LEU A 15 -26.39 -6.77 -31.91
N VAL A 16 -27.26 -6.54 -30.94
CA VAL A 16 -26.92 -6.45 -29.51
C VAL A 16 -26.38 -7.79 -29.01
N ALA A 17 -27.04 -8.91 -29.29
CA ALA A 17 -26.56 -10.24 -28.89
C ALA A 17 -25.19 -10.57 -29.51
N TRP A 18 -24.97 -10.20 -30.76
CA TRP A 18 -23.67 -10.33 -31.43
C TRP A 18 -22.61 -9.44 -30.79
N MET A 19 -22.90 -8.16 -30.54
CA MET A 19 -21.98 -7.23 -29.87
C MET A 19 -21.60 -7.73 -28.48
N THR A 20 -22.57 -8.20 -27.68
CA THR A 20 -22.32 -8.78 -26.35
C THR A 20 -21.48 -10.05 -26.42
N ALA A 21 -21.60 -10.85 -27.48
CA ALA A 21 -20.76 -12.03 -27.68
C ALA A 21 -19.33 -11.68 -28.13
N GLN A 22 -19.14 -10.58 -28.86
CA GLN A 22 -17.83 -10.12 -29.33
C GLN A 22 -17.07 -9.26 -28.31
N LEU A 23 -17.79 -8.54 -27.44
CA LEU A 23 -17.22 -7.66 -26.42
C LEU A 23 -16.99 -8.36 -25.07
N GLN A 24 -17.31 -9.65 -24.96
CA GLN A 24 -16.91 -10.46 -23.81
C GLN A 24 -15.38 -10.57 -23.79
N PRO A 25 -14.70 -10.13 -22.70
CA PRO A 25 -13.29 -10.42 -22.51
C PRO A 25 -13.14 -11.94 -22.48
N GLY A 26 -12.34 -12.48 -23.42
CA GLY A 26 -12.26 -13.91 -23.67
C GLY A 26 -13.09 -14.36 -24.87
N GLY A 27 -12.49 -14.24 -26.06
CA GLY A 27 -12.87 -15.05 -27.21
C GLY A 27 -12.78 -16.56 -26.91
N PRO A 28 -13.22 -17.44 -27.83
CA PRO A 28 -13.31 -18.88 -27.59
C PRO A 28 -11.96 -19.44 -27.12
N ALA A 29 -11.94 -19.89 -25.87
CA ALA A 29 -10.94 -20.73 -25.22
C ALA A 29 -9.49 -20.58 -25.71
N GLY A 30 -8.72 -19.66 -25.11
CA GLY A 30 -7.27 -19.86 -25.01
C GLY A 30 -6.36 -18.66 -25.25
N SER A 31 -6.84 -17.48 -25.65
CA SER A 31 -6.01 -16.28 -25.61
C SER A 31 -6.10 -15.68 -24.21
N GLY A 32 -5.12 -15.98 -23.35
CA GLY A 32 -4.97 -15.28 -22.08
C GLY A 32 -4.81 -13.80 -22.35
N ASP A 33 -5.87 -13.03 -22.14
CA ASP A 33 -5.81 -11.57 -22.04
C ASP A 33 -5.00 -11.25 -20.77
N SER A 34 -3.68 -11.34 -20.87
CA SER A 34 -2.81 -10.66 -19.93
C SER A 34 -3.03 -9.17 -20.17
N ALA A 35 -3.86 -8.57 -19.33
CA ALA A 35 -4.02 -7.13 -19.30
C ALA A 35 -2.64 -6.47 -19.22
N ILE A 36 -2.44 -5.42 -20.02
CA ILE A 36 -1.20 -4.65 -20.01
C ILE A 36 -1.03 -4.04 -18.63
N ASN A 37 0.07 -4.36 -17.93
CA ASN A 37 0.40 -3.69 -16.69
C ASN A 37 0.84 -2.24 -16.98
N LEU A 38 -0.01 -1.29 -16.61
CA LEU A 38 0.19 0.13 -16.86
C LEU A 38 1.27 0.77 -15.97
N ASN A 39 1.76 0.07 -14.93
CA ASN A 39 2.87 0.57 -14.11
C ASN A 39 4.15 0.76 -14.94
N PHE A 40 4.31 -0.01 -16.03
CA PHE A 40 5.42 0.12 -16.98
C PHE A 40 5.20 1.18 -18.07
N ALA A 41 4.09 1.94 -18.03
CA ALA A 41 3.79 2.94 -19.06
C ALA A 41 4.74 4.14 -19.01
N SER A 42 5.31 4.46 -17.84
CA SER A 42 6.27 5.54 -17.67
C SER A 42 7.23 5.26 -16.52
N GLN A 43 8.50 5.64 -16.71
CA GLN A 43 9.48 5.61 -15.63
C GLN A 43 9.18 6.71 -14.61
N TYR A 44 9.66 6.49 -13.39
CA TYR A 44 9.53 7.45 -12.30
C TYR A 44 10.45 8.66 -12.49
N PHE A 45 9.90 9.86 -12.22
CA PHE A 45 10.62 11.13 -12.22
C PHE A 45 10.55 11.76 -10.83
N PRO A 46 11.69 11.92 -10.11
CA PRO A 46 11.72 12.49 -8.76
C PRO A 46 11.06 13.87 -8.62
N GLU A 47 11.12 14.69 -9.66
CA GLU A 47 10.57 16.05 -9.70
C GLU A 47 9.04 16.05 -9.67
N VAL A 48 8.43 15.04 -10.29
CA VAL A 48 6.98 14.80 -10.25
C VAL A 48 6.59 14.14 -8.94
N GLY A 49 7.38 13.14 -8.54
CA GLY A 49 7.14 12.35 -7.33
C GLY A 49 6.00 11.36 -7.48
N LEU A 50 5.42 10.94 -6.36
CA LEU A 50 4.27 10.05 -6.29
C LEU A 50 3.15 10.65 -5.43
N LEU A 51 1.94 10.16 -5.66
CA LEU A 51 0.76 10.48 -4.87
C LEU A 51 0.33 9.22 -4.12
N LEU A 52 0.12 9.34 -2.81
CA LEU A 52 -0.35 8.25 -1.97
C LEU A 52 -1.57 8.70 -1.17
N ALA A 53 -2.62 7.89 -1.19
CA ALA A 53 -3.75 8.04 -0.28
C ALA A 53 -3.69 6.93 0.78
N THR A 54 -3.92 7.30 2.04
CA THR A 54 -4.01 6.34 3.14
C THR A 54 -5.47 6.31 3.58
N ASP A 55 -6.23 5.32 3.12
CA ASP A 55 -7.69 5.33 3.24
C ASP A 55 -8.21 4.91 4.63
N GLY A 56 -7.46 4.08 5.35
CA GLY A 56 -7.92 3.56 6.64
C GLY A 56 -7.04 2.46 7.23
N ALA A 57 -7.44 1.99 8.39
CA ALA A 57 -6.90 0.79 9.02
C ALA A 57 -8.05 -0.13 9.45
N LEU A 58 -7.75 -1.41 9.67
CA LEU A 58 -8.75 -2.41 10.03
C LEU A 58 -8.34 -3.17 11.29
N ARG A 59 -9.30 -3.39 12.18
CA ARG A 59 -9.15 -4.22 13.39
C ARG A 59 -8.05 -3.73 14.34
N LEU A 60 -7.99 -2.42 14.58
CA LEU A 60 -7.14 -1.85 15.62
C LEU A 60 -7.56 -2.41 17.00
N PRO A 61 -6.59 -2.65 17.91
CA PRO A 61 -6.83 -3.37 19.16
C PRO A 61 -7.66 -2.59 20.18
N ARG A 62 -7.76 -1.26 20.03
CA ARG A 62 -8.55 -0.38 20.89
C ARG A 62 -9.38 0.56 20.04
N GLY A 63 -10.64 0.77 20.43
CA GLY A 63 -11.51 1.75 19.80
C GLY A 63 -11.19 3.18 20.24
N LEU A 64 -10.01 3.67 19.86
CA LEU A 64 -9.58 5.06 20.08
C LEU A 64 -9.34 5.73 18.72
N PRO A 65 -9.42 7.07 18.64
CA PRO A 65 -8.98 7.79 17.45
C PRO A 65 -7.55 7.41 17.08
N ALA A 66 -7.29 7.27 15.79
CA ALA A 66 -6.02 6.82 15.25
C ALA A 66 -5.56 7.75 14.13
N ALA A 67 -4.25 7.87 13.95
CA ALA A 67 -3.63 8.53 12.82
C ALA A 67 -2.56 7.63 12.20
N ALA A 68 -2.43 7.70 10.88
CA ALA A 68 -1.30 7.15 10.16
C ALA A 68 -0.25 8.23 9.94
N LEU A 69 1.00 7.93 10.32
CA LEU A 69 2.20 8.67 9.99
C LEU A 69 2.84 7.99 8.78
N VAL A 70 3.04 8.75 7.71
CA VAL A 70 3.48 8.22 6.42
C VAL A 70 4.79 8.87 6.03
N THR A 71 5.83 8.07 5.79
CA THR A 71 7.19 8.55 5.51
C THR A 71 7.93 7.61 4.55
N ALA A 72 8.96 8.09 3.85
CA ALA A 72 9.76 7.29 2.93
C ALA A 72 11.03 6.70 3.61
N SER A 73 11.40 5.48 3.23
CA SER A 73 12.64 4.82 3.65
C SER A 73 13.27 4.04 2.48
N PRO A 74 14.58 4.22 2.17
CA PRO A 74 15.53 5.15 2.80
C PRO A 74 15.21 6.63 2.52
N PRO A 75 15.64 7.56 3.41
CA PRO A 75 16.50 7.34 4.57
C PRO A 75 15.78 6.86 5.84
N GLY A 76 14.44 6.89 5.88
CA GLY A 76 13.69 6.55 7.10
C GLY A 76 14.04 7.49 8.27
N ALA A 77 14.27 8.77 7.96
CA ALA A 77 14.88 9.73 8.88
C ALA A 77 14.12 9.89 10.21
N PHE A 78 12.79 9.69 10.19
CA PHE A 78 11.96 9.73 11.40
C PHE A 78 12.36 8.70 12.47
N TYR A 79 12.98 7.58 12.08
CA TYR A 79 13.35 6.48 12.99
C TYR A 79 14.83 6.48 13.40
N GLN A 80 15.57 7.54 13.05
CA GLN A 80 16.97 7.72 13.40
C GLN A 80 17.14 8.38 14.78
N ASP A 81 18.39 8.54 15.26
CA ASP A 81 18.68 9.19 16.56
C ASP A 81 18.27 10.67 16.57
N HIS A 82 18.29 11.30 15.41
CA HIS A 82 17.84 12.67 15.20
C HIS A 82 16.70 12.66 14.17
N PRO A 83 15.44 12.46 14.62
CA PRO A 83 14.30 12.40 13.73
C PRO A 83 14.11 13.67 12.92
N VAL A 84 14.03 13.53 11.59
CA VAL A 84 13.57 14.59 10.70
C VAL A 84 12.07 14.39 10.46
N VAL A 85 11.28 15.45 10.65
CA VAL A 85 9.81 15.38 10.62
C VAL A 85 9.17 16.11 9.45
N ASP A 86 9.94 16.89 8.70
CA ASP A 86 9.41 17.80 7.65
C ASP A 86 8.68 17.07 6.52
N ASP A 87 9.10 15.84 6.21
CA ASP A 87 8.55 15.04 5.12
C ASP A 87 7.51 14.01 5.59
N ILE A 88 7.18 14.00 6.88
CA ILE A 88 6.15 13.10 7.42
C ILE A 88 4.79 13.66 7.06
N LYS A 89 3.94 12.81 6.50
CA LYS A 89 2.54 13.11 6.33
C LYS A 89 1.75 12.45 7.44
N VAL A 90 0.71 13.13 7.92
CA VAL A 90 -0.17 12.62 8.99
C VAL A 90 -1.59 12.70 8.49
N THR A 91 -2.38 11.67 8.72
CA THR A 91 -3.82 11.71 8.43
C THR A 91 -4.54 12.60 9.43
N LEU A 92 -5.23 13.63 8.93
CA LEU A 92 -5.90 14.67 9.71
C LEU A 92 -7.42 14.63 9.53
N GLU A 93 -7.90 14.13 8.39
CA GLU A 93 -9.34 14.13 8.08
C GLU A 93 -9.96 12.78 8.39
N TYR A 94 -10.99 12.76 9.23
CA TYR A 94 -11.56 11.54 9.77
C TYR A 94 -13.03 11.38 9.35
N ASP A 95 -13.41 10.20 8.89
CA ASP A 95 -14.82 9.83 8.77
C ASP A 95 -15.38 9.49 10.15
N LEU A 96 -16.11 10.43 10.76
CA LEU A 96 -16.69 10.27 12.10
C LEU A 96 -17.78 9.20 12.17
N ALA A 97 -18.27 8.69 11.03
CA ALA A 97 -19.20 7.56 11.00
C ALA A 97 -18.49 6.20 10.99
N ALA A 98 -17.17 6.16 10.74
CA ALA A 98 -16.40 4.92 10.74
C ALA A 98 -16.17 4.40 12.18
N PRO A 99 -16.21 3.07 12.40
CA PRO A 99 -15.84 2.50 13.70
C PRO A 99 -14.39 2.85 14.07
N LEU A 100 -14.13 3.24 15.32
CA LEU A 100 -12.76 3.58 15.78
C LEU A 100 -11.77 2.41 15.67
N ALA A 101 -12.25 1.17 15.72
CA ALA A 101 -11.42 -0.02 15.49
C ALA A 101 -11.08 -0.23 13.99
N SER A 102 -11.77 0.46 13.09
CA SER A 102 -11.55 0.42 11.65
C SER A 102 -11.64 1.85 11.08
N PRO A 103 -10.71 2.74 11.46
CA PRO A 103 -10.74 4.14 11.08
C PRO A 103 -10.73 4.28 9.56
N ARG A 104 -11.44 5.29 9.06
CA ARG A 104 -11.30 5.76 7.67
C ARG A 104 -10.82 7.20 7.69
N TRP A 105 -9.77 7.45 6.93
CA TRP A 105 -9.19 8.77 6.74
C TRP A 105 -9.58 9.31 5.37
N LEU A 106 -9.81 10.61 5.29
CA LEU A 106 -10.35 11.28 4.10
C LEU A 106 -9.38 12.27 3.47
N ASP A 107 -8.11 12.27 3.92
CA ASP A 107 -7.04 13.16 3.46
C ASP A 107 -6.79 13.11 1.94
N GLY A 108 -7.21 12.03 1.27
CA GLY A 108 -6.98 11.81 -0.14
C GLY A 108 -5.49 11.69 -0.47
N TYR A 109 -5.10 12.18 -1.64
CA TYR A 109 -3.74 12.05 -2.14
C TYR A 109 -2.76 13.06 -1.50
N GLN A 110 -1.70 12.52 -0.92
CA GLN A 110 -0.58 13.28 -0.38
C GLN A 110 0.63 13.08 -1.29
N ALA A 111 1.30 14.18 -1.63
CA ALA A 111 2.43 14.17 -2.56
C ALA A 111 3.76 13.91 -1.84
N PHE A 112 4.54 12.98 -2.39
CA PHE A 112 5.94 12.71 -2.05
C PHE A 112 6.81 13.07 -3.25
N ARG A 113 7.51 14.21 -3.17
CA ARG A 113 8.35 14.74 -4.26
C ARG A 113 9.82 14.71 -3.86
N GLY A 114 10.70 14.67 -4.86
CA GLY A 114 12.14 14.67 -4.65
C GLY A 114 12.71 13.34 -4.15
N LEU A 115 11.88 12.31 -3.94
CA LEU A 115 12.36 10.98 -3.58
C LEU A 115 13.20 10.43 -4.73
N GLN A 116 14.47 10.14 -4.47
CA GLN A 116 15.35 9.56 -5.46
C GLN A 116 15.01 8.08 -5.67
N TYR A 117 15.16 7.60 -6.91
CA TYR A 117 14.98 6.18 -7.18
C TYR A 117 15.98 5.36 -6.35
N HIS A 118 15.45 4.37 -5.65
CA HIS A 118 16.21 3.36 -4.93
C HIS A 118 15.38 2.07 -4.93
N PRO A 119 15.94 0.90 -5.29
CA PRO A 119 15.15 -0.33 -5.43
C PRO A 119 14.53 -0.81 -4.11
N GLY A 120 15.16 -0.50 -2.98
CA GLY A 120 14.62 -0.73 -1.64
C GLY A 120 13.78 0.43 -1.07
N LEU A 121 13.36 1.39 -1.91
CA LEU A 121 12.51 2.50 -1.45
C LEU A 121 11.11 1.99 -1.13
N ALA A 122 10.68 2.23 0.10
CA ALA A 122 9.36 1.92 0.60
C ALA A 122 8.73 3.13 1.28
N ILE A 123 7.40 3.22 1.20
CA ILE A 123 6.62 4.06 2.09
C ILE A 123 6.32 3.28 3.36
N ILE A 124 6.67 3.85 4.50
CA ILE A 124 6.35 3.35 5.82
C ILE A 124 5.07 4.02 6.29
N VAL A 125 4.10 3.21 6.68
CA VAL A 125 2.84 3.64 7.30
C VAL A 125 2.87 3.20 8.76
N ASP A 126 3.02 4.13 9.70
CA ASP A 126 3.02 3.93 11.15
C ASP A 126 1.69 4.40 11.74
N VAL A 127 0.89 3.47 12.25
CA VAL A 127 -0.42 3.75 12.83
C VAL A 127 -0.31 3.91 14.34
N ARG A 128 -0.79 5.06 14.83
CA ARG A 128 -0.78 5.41 16.25
C ARG A 128 -2.17 5.73 16.78
N LEU A 129 -2.44 5.31 18.01
CA LEU A 129 -3.65 5.69 18.74
C LEU A 129 -3.41 6.96 19.53
N MET A 130 -4.40 7.86 19.50
CA MET A 130 -4.46 9.01 20.39
C MET A 130 -5.01 8.55 21.73
N VAL A 131 -4.19 8.56 22.78
CA VAL A 131 -4.57 8.08 24.11
C VAL A 131 -5.06 9.26 24.96
N PRO A 132 -6.36 9.31 25.35
CA PRO A 132 -6.88 10.40 26.17
C PRO A 132 -6.13 10.52 27.50
N GLY A 133 -5.78 11.74 27.88
CA GLY A 133 -5.09 12.03 29.16
C GLY A 133 -3.59 11.70 29.20
N ALA A 134 -3.05 10.97 28.22
CA ALA A 134 -1.62 10.64 28.16
C ALA A 134 -0.75 11.77 27.57
N GLY A 135 -1.37 12.74 26.89
CA GLY A 135 -0.65 13.81 26.18
C GLY A 135 0.25 13.32 25.03
N THR A 136 0.16 12.03 24.69
CA THR A 136 1.03 11.34 23.73
C THR A 136 0.21 10.34 22.90
N CYS A 137 0.77 9.92 21.77
CA CYS A 137 0.21 8.84 20.96
C CYS A 137 0.94 7.52 21.23
N SER A 138 0.22 6.41 21.15
CA SER A 138 0.77 5.06 21.35
C SER A 138 0.87 4.32 20.01
N PRO A 139 2.03 3.72 19.66
CA PRO A 139 2.17 2.96 18.43
C PRO A 139 1.31 1.68 18.49
N VAL A 140 0.58 1.40 17.41
CA VAL A 140 -0.18 0.16 17.25
C VAL A 140 0.60 -0.81 16.40
N GLY A 141 1.00 -0.33 15.24
CA GLY A 141 1.69 -1.12 14.27
C GLY A 141 2.02 -0.32 13.03
N TRP A 142 2.82 -0.94 12.18
CA TRP A 142 3.35 -0.30 11.00
C TRP A 142 3.32 -1.24 9.81
N SER A 143 3.48 -0.69 8.60
CA SER A 143 3.64 -1.47 7.38
C SER A 143 4.63 -0.79 6.43
N ALA A 144 5.07 -1.53 5.42
CA ALA A 144 5.93 -1.05 4.36
C ALA A 144 5.29 -1.33 2.99
N LEU A 145 5.22 -0.30 2.16
CA LEU A 145 4.76 -0.37 0.77
C LEU A 145 5.96 -0.14 -0.15
N PRO A 146 6.43 -1.14 -0.92
CA PRO A 146 7.46 -0.92 -1.92
C PRO A 146 7.01 0.14 -2.94
N VAL A 147 7.87 1.11 -3.26
CA VAL A 147 7.53 2.20 -4.17
C VAL A 147 7.66 1.78 -5.63
N PHE A 148 8.61 0.89 -5.93
CA PHE A 148 8.96 0.51 -7.30
C PHE A 148 8.69 -0.96 -7.60
N GLU A 149 8.40 -1.24 -8.86
CA GLU A 149 8.37 -2.58 -9.42
C GLU A 149 9.76 -3.23 -9.30
N ARG A 150 9.79 -4.56 -9.22
CA ARG A 150 11.04 -5.33 -9.07
C ARG A 150 11.96 -5.16 -10.29
N GLU A 151 11.37 -4.90 -11.45
CA GLU A 151 12.02 -4.85 -12.75
C GLU A 151 12.60 -3.47 -13.12
N GLY A 152 12.49 -2.45 -12.27
CA GLY A 152 13.18 -1.17 -12.50
C GLY A 152 12.51 0.06 -11.87
N PRO A 153 12.84 1.27 -12.36
CA PRO A 153 12.34 2.54 -11.84
C PRO A 153 10.92 2.85 -12.32
N TYR A 154 10.00 1.90 -12.14
CA TYR A 154 8.59 2.02 -12.46
C TYR A 154 7.81 2.00 -11.15
N VAL A 155 6.90 2.95 -10.95
CA VAL A 155 6.13 3.01 -9.70
C VAL A 155 5.22 1.79 -9.61
N ALA A 156 5.32 1.05 -8.52
CA ALA A 156 4.35 0.02 -8.17
C ALA A 156 3.04 0.70 -7.75
N GLY A 157 2.23 1.05 -8.75
CA GLY A 157 0.94 1.71 -8.57
C GLY A 157 -0.19 0.70 -8.34
N GLY A 158 -1.19 1.09 -7.55
CA GLY A 158 -2.36 0.27 -7.29
C GLY A 158 -3.08 0.60 -5.99
N MET A 159 -3.98 -0.29 -5.61
CA MET A 159 -4.65 -0.29 -4.31
C MET A 159 -4.08 -1.42 -3.48
N TYR A 160 -3.63 -1.11 -2.27
CA TYR A 160 -2.92 -2.06 -1.42
C TYR A 160 -3.65 -2.23 -0.08
N GLN A 161 -3.79 -3.49 0.34
CA GLN A 161 -4.17 -3.83 1.70
C GLN A 161 -2.96 -4.46 2.38
N LEU A 162 -2.35 -3.73 3.31
CA LEU A 162 -1.12 -4.15 3.94
C LEU A 162 -1.38 -4.65 5.38
N PRO A 163 -0.68 -5.69 5.85
CA PRO A 163 -0.72 -6.09 7.25
C PRO A 163 -0.06 -5.02 8.14
N LEU A 164 -0.59 -4.84 9.36
CA LEU A 164 0.07 -4.04 10.39
C LEU A 164 0.92 -4.96 11.28
N PHE A 165 2.21 -4.69 11.31
CA PHE A 165 3.19 -5.33 12.19
C PHE A 165 3.23 -4.59 13.52
N ASN A 166 3.19 -5.31 14.65
CA ASN A 166 3.11 -4.67 15.96
C ASN A 166 4.28 -3.73 16.24
N GLY A 167 4.00 -2.60 16.89
CA GLY A 167 5.02 -1.63 17.34
C GLY A 167 5.45 -0.66 16.24
N VAL A 168 6.76 -0.37 16.17
CA VAL A 168 7.38 0.56 15.22
C VAL A 168 8.50 -0.16 14.44
N PRO A 169 8.83 0.25 13.20
CA PRO A 169 9.91 -0.38 12.46
C PRO A 169 11.25 -0.19 13.17
N SER A 170 12.00 -1.29 13.29
CA SER A 170 13.36 -1.24 13.84
C SER A 170 14.34 -0.62 12.85
N ARG A 171 15.42 -0.02 13.35
CA ARG A 171 16.48 0.51 12.48
C ARG A 171 17.13 -0.58 11.63
N THR A 172 17.21 -1.79 12.16
CA THR A 172 17.75 -2.95 11.43
C THR A 172 16.89 -3.28 10.22
N VAL A 173 15.57 -3.37 10.37
CA VAL A 173 14.68 -3.68 9.23
C VAL A 173 14.70 -2.57 8.19
N LEU A 174 14.73 -1.30 8.59
CA LEU A 174 14.86 -0.17 7.67
C LEU A 174 16.19 -0.20 6.90
N LYS A 175 17.29 -0.55 7.59
CA LYS A 175 18.61 -0.69 6.97
C LYS A 175 18.66 -1.86 6.01
N ASP A 176 18.04 -2.99 6.36
CA ASP A 176 17.98 -4.18 5.50
C ASP A 176 17.17 -3.87 4.22
N MET A 177 16.01 -3.21 4.36
CA MET A 177 15.24 -2.73 3.20
C MET A 177 16.05 -1.79 2.32
N ALA A 178 16.87 -0.91 2.91
CA ALA A 178 17.75 -0.02 2.14
C ALA A 178 18.93 -0.74 1.46
N ASN A 179 19.32 -1.93 1.89
CA ASN A 179 20.43 -2.68 1.27
C ASN A 179 19.93 -3.72 0.26
N GLU A 180 18.67 -4.13 0.36
CA GLU A 180 18.06 -5.16 -0.48
C GLU A 180 17.08 -4.54 -1.48
N ARG A 181 16.82 -5.24 -2.58
CA ARG A 181 15.85 -4.80 -3.59
C ARG A 181 14.43 -5.27 -3.30
N ASP A 182 14.30 -6.36 -2.55
CA ASP A 182 13.02 -7.01 -2.29
C ASP A 182 12.58 -6.70 -0.86
N VAL A 183 11.83 -5.60 -0.73
CA VAL A 183 11.27 -5.14 0.55
C VAL A 183 10.39 -6.22 1.17
N ASP A 184 9.59 -6.94 0.37
CA ASP A 184 8.70 -7.99 0.86
C ASP A 184 9.51 -9.13 1.51
N ALA A 185 10.59 -9.56 0.85
CA ALA A 185 11.47 -10.60 1.38
C ALA A 185 12.12 -10.20 2.71
N VAL A 186 12.55 -8.94 2.84
CA VAL A 186 13.10 -8.40 4.09
C VAL A 186 12.05 -8.45 5.20
N ILE A 187 10.81 -8.04 4.91
CA ILE A 187 9.71 -8.07 5.86
C ILE A 187 9.38 -9.51 6.28
N VAL A 188 9.31 -10.46 5.35
CA VAL A 188 9.08 -11.89 5.66
C VAL A 188 10.17 -12.43 6.59
N ARG A 189 11.44 -12.12 6.31
CA ARG A 189 12.57 -12.52 7.17
C ARG A 189 12.48 -11.88 8.55
N TYR A 190 12.11 -10.61 8.63
CA TYR A 190 11.92 -9.90 9.89
C TYR A 190 10.84 -10.58 10.76
N LEU A 191 9.72 -10.99 10.16
CA LEU A 191 8.64 -11.68 10.87
C LEU A 191 9.07 -13.06 11.40
N GLN A 192 9.78 -13.84 10.58
CA GLN A 192 10.31 -15.14 11.00
C GLN A 192 11.31 -15.01 12.17
N ALA A 193 12.13 -13.95 12.15
CA ALA A 193 13.06 -13.67 13.23
C ALA A 193 12.37 -13.19 14.52
N SER A 194 11.25 -12.46 14.42
CA SER A 194 10.47 -12.07 15.60
C SER A 194 9.77 -13.25 16.27
N ASP A 195 9.26 -14.21 15.48
CA ASP A 195 8.60 -15.40 16.02
C ASP A 195 9.58 -16.30 16.78
N THR A 196 10.81 -16.44 16.27
CA THR A 196 11.85 -17.25 16.92
C THR A 196 12.29 -16.67 18.27
N ASN A 197 12.17 -15.34 18.46
CA ASN A 197 12.51 -14.68 19.72
C ASN A 197 11.36 -14.67 20.74
N ALA A 198 10.13 -15.01 20.33
CA ALA A 198 8.97 -15.06 21.21
C ALA A 198 8.95 -16.29 22.15
N ASP A 199 9.83 -17.27 21.92
CA ASP A 199 10.02 -18.46 22.79
C ASP A 199 11.05 -18.24 23.92
N GLY A 200 11.47 -16.99 24.17
CA GLY A 200 12.32 -16.61 25.32
C GLY A 200 11.53 -16.52 26.63
N PRO A 201 12.18 -16.74 27.81
CA PRO A 201 11.46 -16.85 29.08
C PRO A 201 10.72 -15.56 29.45
N TRP A 202 9.42 -15.70 29.69
CA TRP A 202 8.50 -14.69 30.21
C TRP A 202 9.15 -13.82 31.30
N THR A 203 9.37 -12.54 31.01
CA THR A 203 9.58 -11.52 32.04
C THR A 203 8.27 -10.76 32.27
N PRO A 204 7.70 -10.78 33.49
CA PRO A 204 6.51 -10.00 33.80
C PRO A 204 6.94 -8.53 34.02
N GLY A 205 6.71 -7.68 33.02
CA GLY A 205 7.06 -6.27 33.04
C GLY A 205 5.84 -5.36 33.20
N ILE A 206 5.43 -5.16 34.46
CA ILE A 206 4.84 -3.96 35.07
C ILE A 206 4.11 -2.97 34.13
N SER A 207 2.79 -2.90 34.26
CA SER A 207 2.00 -1.71 33.87
C SER A 207 2.22 -0.58 34.88
N ILE A 208 2.52 0.62 34.37
CA ILE A 208 2.16 1.90 34.99
C ILE A 208 1.43 2.71 33.91
#